data_AF-A0A447TN93-F1
#
_entry.id   AF-A0A447TN93-F1
#
_cell.length_a   1.000
_cell.length_b   1.000
_cell.length_c   1.000
_cell.angle_alpha   90.00
_cell.angle_beta   90.00
_cell.angle_gamma   90.00
#
_symmetry.space_group_name_H-M   'P 1'
#
loop_
_entity.id
_entity.type
_entity.pdbx_description
1 polymer ?
#
loop_
_entity_poly.entity_id
_entity_poly.type
_entity_poly.pdbx_seq_one_letter_code
_entity_poly.pdbx_strand_id
1 'polypeptide(L)'
;MLFLCKPQRGKRDDFYFGNNGGLAVRVSQMIVDGKSYPIASTLDRVSFAPNDSALDSLLLHNNNGIIAMDNNQQVSGKMMNVTLTLTPVLNDNQFTHATDTVMLESNLQWEVLTK
;
A
#
# COMPACT_ATOMS: atom_id res chain seq x y z
N MET A 1 5.52 -11.98 8.00
CA MET A 1 4.99 -11.86 6.61
C MET A 1 5.06 -10.39 6.22
N LEU A 2 5.41 -10.11 4.97
CA LEU A 2 5.48 -8.76 4.39
C LEU A 2 4.49 -8.69 3.23
N PHE A 3 3.64 -7.66 3.22
CA PHE A 3 2.71 -7.39 2.13
C PHE A 3 3.16 -6.13 1.38
N LEU A 4 3.22 -6.19 0.05
CA LEU A 4 3.74 -5.12 -0.81
C LEU A 4 2.72 -4.80 -1.90
N CYS A 5 2.54 -3.51 -2.19
CA CYS A 5 1.80 -3.04 -3.35
C CYS A 5 2.74 -2.36 -4.34
N LYS A 6 2.61 -2.71 -5.62
CA LYS A 6 3.36 -2.09 -6.72
C LYS A 6 2.41 -1.75 -7.87
N PRO A 7 2.49 -0.56 -8.47
CA PRO A 7 1.81 -0.27 -9.72
C PRO A 7 2.51 -0.99 -10.88
N GLN A 8 1.76 -1.40 -11.90
CA GLN A 8 2.29 -2.16 -13.03
C GLN A 8 3.19 -1.33 -13.97
N ARG A 9 3.24 0.00 -13.79
CA ARG A 9 4.19 0.94 -14.42
C ARG A 9 4.16 2.29 -13.70
N GLY A 10 5.31 2.75 -13.18
CA GLY A 10 5.43 4.11 -12.63
C GLY A 10 6.84 4.41 -12.14
N LYS A 11 7.45 5.50 -12.62
CA LYS A 11 8.79 5.97 -12.25
C LYS A 11 8.80 6.84 -10.97
N ARG A 12 7.75 6.84 -10.15
CA ARG A 12 7.59 7.73 -8.98
C ARG A 12 6.90 7.02 -7.81
N ASP A 13 7.04 7.59 -6.61
CA ASP A 13 6.59 7.06 -5.31
C ASP A 13 5.05 6.98 -5.14
N ASP A 14 4.28 7.29 -6.19
CA ASP A 14 2.82 7.37 -6.16
C ASP A 14 2.15 6.24 -6.95
N PHE A 15 0.93 5.89 -6.54
CA PHE A 15 0.03 5.06 -7.35
C PHE A 15 -0.78 5.94 -8.30
N TYR A 16 -0.87 5.53 -9.56
CA TYR A 16 -1.57 6.29 -10.61
C TYR A 16 -3.01 5.80 -10.80
N PHE A 17 -3.93 6.72 -11.07
CA PHE A 17 -5.33 6.46 -11.48
C PHE A 17 -5.67 7.23 -12.76
N GLY A 18 -6.02 6.49 -13.82
CA GLY A 18 -6.18 7.06 -15.17
C GLY A 18 -4.88 7.61 -15.74
N ASN A 19 -4.99 8.64 -16.59
CA ASN A 19 -3.83 9.14 -17.35
C ASN A 19 -2.90 10.06 -16.55
N ASN A 20 -3.39 10.75 -15.52
CA ASN A 20 -2.63 11.76 -14.74
C ASN A 20 -3.18 11.97 -13.31
N GLY A 21 -4.02 11.08 -12.80
CA GLY A 21 -4.56 11.15 -11.44
C GLY A 21 -3.73 10.37 -10.44
N GLY A 22 -3.90 10.70 -9.17
CA GLY A 22 -3.32 9.93 -8.07
C GLY A 22 -4.29 8.87 -7.56
N LEU A 23 -3.76 7.83 -6.93
CA LEU A 23 -4.51 6.88 -6.12
C LEU A 23 -3.90 6.87 -4.72
N ALA A 24 -4.61 7.44 -3.75
CA ALA A 24 -4.21 7.30 -2.36
C ALA A 24 -4.58 5.90 -1.87
N VAL A 25 -3.59 5.16 -1.39
CA VAL A 25 -3.78 3.82 -0.84
C VAL A 25 -3.53 3.90 0.66
N ARG A 26 -4.56 3.67 1.48
CA ARG A 26 -4.41 3.59 2.94
C ARG A 26 -4.55 2.15 3.39
N VAL A 27 -3.67 1.72 4.28
CA VAL A 27 -3.81 0.45 4.99
C VAL A 27 -4.29 0.68 6.42
N SER A 28 -5.12 -0.23 6.91
CA SER A 28 -5.61 -0.26 8.29
C SER A 28 -5.98 -1.69 8.70
N GLN A 29 -6.34 -1.87 9.98
CA GLN A 29 -6.88 -3.13 10.51
C GLN A 29 -5.98 -4.34 10.22
N MET A 30 -4.69 -4.24 10.52
CA MET A 30 -3.79 -5.37 10.37
C MET A 30 -4.07 -6.42 11.45
N ILE A 31 -4.43 -7.62 11.00
CA ILE A 31 -4.73 -8.76 11.85
C ILE A 31 -3.81 -9.90 11.45
N VAL A 32 -3.04 -10.42 12.40
CA VAL A 32 -2.20 -11.61 12.23
C VAL A 32 -2.70 -12.70 13.14
N ASP A 33 -3.04 -13.86 12.57
CA ASP A 33 -3.58 -15.03 13.27
C ASP A 33 -4.74 -14.68 14.25
N GLY A 34 -5.60 -13.73 13.85
CA GLY A 34 -6.79 -13.31 14.61
C GLY A 34 -6.57 -12.19 15.63
N LYS A 35 -5.33 -11.73 15.86
CA LYS A 35 -5.02 -10.59 16.74
C LYS A 35 -4.67 -9.34 15.94
N SER A 36 -5.15 -8.18 16.37
CA SER A 36 -4.82 -6.90 15.75
C SER A 36 -3.44 -6.40 16.17
N TYR A 37 -2.72 -5.81 15.22
CA TYR A 37 -1.38 -5.25 15.42
C TYR A 37 -1.24 -3.90 14.71
N PRO A 38 -0.43 -2.97 15.26
CA PRO A 38 -0.01 -1.79 14.53
C PRO A 38 0.87 -2.17 13.32
N ILE A 39 0.91 -1.27 12.35
CA ILE A 39 1.48 -1.44 11.02
C ILE A 39 2.72 -0.55 10.91
N ALA A 40 3.84 -1.10 10.46
CA ALA A 40 4.99 -0.30 10.05
C ALA A 40 5.25 -0.44 8.55
N SER A 41 5.81 0.62 7.95
CA SER A 41 6.34 0.58 6.58
C SER A 41 7.72 -0.08 6.58
N THR A 42 8.10 -0.72 5.48
CA THR A 42 9.46 -1.25 5.29
C THR A 42 9.84 -1.22 3.81
N LEU A 43 11.11 -0.91 3.52
CA LEU A 43 11.74 -1.12 2.22
C LEU A 43 12.63 -2.37 2.21
N ASP A 44 12.90 -2.94 3.40
CA ASP A 44 13.72 -4.14 3.55
C ASP A 44 12.90 -5.40 3.25
N ARG A 45 13.18 -6.01 2.11
CA ARG A 45 12.49 -7.22 1.63
C ARG A 45 13.12 -8.52 2.12
N VAL A 46 14.20 -8.46 2.90
CA VAL A 46 14.95 -9.61 3.40
C VAL A 46 14.72 -9.78 4.90
N SER A 47 15.10 -8.76 5.68
CA SER A 47 14.98 -8.83 7.13
C SER A 47 13.66 -8.27 7.65
N PHE A 48 12.92 -7.54 6.80
CA PHE A 48 11.66 -6.88 7.14
C PHE A 48 11.81 -5.87 8.28
N ALA A 49 12.94 -5.16 8.33
CA ALA A 49 13.17 -4.10 9.31
C ALA A 49 12.25 -2.89 9.03
N PRO A 50 11.56 -2.33 10.05
CA PRO A 50 10.69 -1.17 9.85
C PRO A 50 11.50 0.08 9.49
N ASN A 51 10.97 0.91 8.60
CA ASN A 51 11.54 2.23 8.30
C ASN A 51 11.05 3.29 9.30
N ASP A 52 9.82 3.14 9.78
CA ASP A 52 9.11 4.11 10.60
C ASP A 52 8.48 3.46 11.84
N SER A 53 7.96 4.29 12.73
CA SER A 53 7.16 3.82 13.88
C SER A 53 5.86 3.16 13.41
N ALA A 54 5.42 2.16 14.18
CA ALA A 54 4.20 1.44 13.86
C ALA A 54 2.96 2.26 14.26
N LEU A 55 1.95 2.29 13.38
CA LEU A 55 0.69 3.04 13.52
C LEU A 55 -0.51 2.14 13.16
N ASP A 56 -1.69 2.46 13.68
CA ASP A 56 -2.92 1.69 13.37
C ASP A 56 -3.37 1.81 11.90
N SER A 57 -2.93 2.87 11.22
CA SER A 57 -3.17 3.11 9.80
C SER A 57 -2.02 3.90 9.18
N LEU A 58 -1.69 3.56 7.94
CA LEU A 58 -0.64 4.22 7.15
C LEU A 58 -1.14 4.57 5.75
N LEU A 59 -0.69 5.71 5.23
CA LEU A 59 -0.73 5.96 3.78
C LEU A 59 0.43 5.17 3.15
N LEU A 60 0.13 4.39 2.12
CA LEU A 60 1.11 3.61 1.40
C LEU A 60 1.70 4.42 0.26
N HIS A 61 3.03 4.38 0.19
CA HIS A 61 3.80 4.84 -0.94
C HIS A 61 4.18 3.64 -1.82
N ASN A 62 4.42 3.91 -3.09
CA ASN A 62 4.86 2.91 -4.04
C ASN A 62 6.14 2.21 -3.54
N ASN A 63 6.24 0.90 -3.76
CA ASN A 63 7.35 0.04 -3.38
C ASN A 63 7.58 -0.11 -1.87
N ASN A 64 6.81 0.57 -1.01
CA ASN A 64 6.81 0.29 0.41
C ASN A 64 6.01 -0.99 0.68
N GLY A 65 6.58 -1.83 1.52
CA GLY A 65 5.87 -2.94 2.11
C GLY A 65 5.36 -2.59 3.51
N ILE A 66 4.46 -3.43 4.01
CA ILE A 66 3.90 -3.33 5.35
C ILE A 66 4.17 -4.59 6.15
N ILE A 67 4.38 -4.39 7.45
CA ILE A 67 4.59 -5.45 8.43
C ILE A 67 3.77 -5.18 9.69
N ALA A 68 3.39 -6.27 10.35
CA ALA A 68 2.81 -6.23 11.69
C ALA A 68 3.91 -6.08 12.72
N MET A 69 3.68 -5.22 13.71
CA MET A 69 4.63 -4.95 14.80
C MET A 69 3.95 -5.16 16.16
N ASP A 70 4.71 -5.65 17.13
CA ASP A 70 4.31 -5.72 18.54
C ASP A 70 5.54 -5.40 19.40
N ASN A 71 5.44 -4.43 20.31
CA ASN A 71 6.57 -3.98 21.15
C ASN A 71 7.90 -3.78 20.39
N ASN A 72 7.85 -3.06 19.26
CA ASN A 72 9.00 -2.82 18.36
C ASN A 72 9.64 -4.08 17.74
N GLN A 73 8.96 -5.22 17.77
CA GLN A 73 9.37 -6.45 17.11
C GLN A 73 8.42 -6.81 15.97
N GLN A 74 8.97 -7.39 14.91
CA GLN A 74 8.14 -7.90 13.82
C GLN A 74 7.31 -9.11 14.29
N VAL A 75 6.02 -9.09 13.98
CA VAL A 75 5.13 -10.21 14.24
C VAL A 75 5.23 -11.24 13.11
N SER A 76 5.41 -12.51 13.50
CA SER A 76 5.32 -13.66 12.61
C SER A 76 3.98 -14.35 12.79
N GLY A 77 3.41 -14.85 11.70
CA GLY A 77 2.14 -15.56 11.72
C GLY A 77 1.85 -16.25 10.39
N LYS A 78 0.82 -17.09 10.38
CA LYS A 78 0.45 -17.91 9.21
C LYS A 78 -0.57 -17.21 8.32
N MET A 79 -1.44 -16.39 8.91
CA MET A 79 -2.46 -15.63 8.22
C MET A 79 -2.31 -14.15 8.53
N MET A 80 -2.43 -13.32 7.50
CA MET A 80 -2.47 -11.86 7.62
C MET A 80 -3.70 -11.35 6.87
N ASN A 81 -4.51 -10.56 7.55
CA ASN A 81 -5.61 -9.80 6.96
C ASN A 81 -5.32 -8.31 7.12
N VAL A 82 -5.59 -7.53 6.09
CA VAL A 82 -5.45 -6.07 6.08
C VAL A 82 -6.62 -5.45 5.34
N THR A 83 -7.02 -4.25 5.75
CA THR A 83 -8.01 -3.45 5.03
C THR A 83 -7.31 -2.38 4.23
N LEU A 84 -7.56 -2.36 2.91
CA LEU A 84 -7.05 -1.36 1.99
C LEU A 84 -8.18 -0.41 1.58
N THR A 85 -7.97 0.90 1.77
CA THR A 85 -8.84 1.95 1.26
C THR A 85 -8.17 2.62 0.07
N LEU A 86 -8.78 2.46 -1.11
CA LEU A 86 -8.32 3.03 -2.37
C LEU A 86 -9.15 4.29 -2.65
N THR A 87 -8.51 5.46 -2.67
CA THR A 87 -9.17 6.74 -2.92
C THR A 87 -8.60 7.37 -4.19
N PRO A 88 -9.36 7.40 -5.30
CA PRO A 88 -8.97 8.18 -6.46
C PRO A 88 -8.82 9.66 -6.09
N VAL A 89 -7.69 10.25 -6.44
CA VAL A 89 -7.42 11.68 -6.27
C VAL A 89 -7.50 12.31 -7.64
N LEU A 90 -8.67 12.90 -7.91
CA LEU A 90 -8.97 13.52 -9.20
C LEU A 90 -8.48 14.97 -9.25
N ASN A 91 -7.98 15.40 -10.41
CA ASN A 91 -7.62 16.79 -10.65
C ASN A 91 -8.16 17.26 -12.02
N ASP A 92 -8.30 18.58 -12.17
CA ASP A 92 -8.92 19.19 -13.36
C ASP A 92 -8.21 18.79 -14.66
N ASN A 93 -6.89 18.52 -14.63
CA ASN A 93 -6.14 18.12 -15.82
C ASN A 93 -6.58 16.77 -16.41
N GLN A 94 -7.31 15.96 -15.63
CA GLN A 94 -7.88 14.70 -16.12
C GLN A 94 -9.13 14.91 -16.99
N PHE A 95 -9.73 16.11 -16.96
CA PHE A 95 -10.98 16.42 -17.65
C PHE A 95 -10.81 17.54 -18.71
N THR A 96 -9.65 18.18 -18.79
CA THR A 96 -9.42 19.35 -19.66
C THR A 96 -9.03 19.03 -21.10
N HIS A 97 -8.80 17.76 -21.44
CA HIS A 97 -8.48 17.35 -22.81
C HIS A 97 -9.76 16.87 -23.53
N ALA A 98 -10.05 17.45 -24.69
CA ALA A 98 -11.30 17.37 -25.45
C ALA A 98 -11.59 16.00 -26.13
N THR A 99 -11.29 14.91 -25.45
CA THR A 99 -11.69 13.56 -25.83
C THR A 99 -12.34 12.90 -24.63
N ASP A 100 -13.57 12.41 -24.78
CA ASP A 100 -14.33 11.69 -23.76
C ASP A 100 -13.50 10.52 -23.20
N THR A 101 -12.78 10.78 -22.11
CA THR A 101 -12.07 9.73 -21.37
C THR A 101 -13.09 9.11 -20.42
N VAL A 102 -13.79 8.09 -20.92
CA VAL A 102 -14.85 7.39 -20.17
C VAL A 102 -14.34 6.30 -19.23
N MET A 103 -13.03 6.03 -19.24
CA MET A 103 -12.41 4.97 -18.46
C MET A 103 -11.15 5.48 -17.74
N LEU A 104 -11.18 5.45 -16.41
CA LEU A 104 -10.04 5.73 -15.54
C LEU A 104 -9.71 4.45 -14.78
N GLU A 105 -8.49 3.94 -14.95
CA GLU A 105 -8.07 2.66 -14.37
C GLU A 105 -6.77 2.78 -13.59
N SER A 106 -6.57 1.86 -12.66
CA SER A 106 -5.29 1.64 -11.96
C SER A 106 -4.95 0.16 -12.03
N ASN A 107 -3.70 -0.14 -12.41
CA ASN A 107 -3.16 -1.49 -12.35
C ASN A 107 -2.31 -1.65 -11.09
N LEU A 108 -2.82 -2.39 -10.11
CA LEU A 108 -2.16 -2.68 -8.85
C LEU A 108 -1.74 -4.15 -8.81
N GLN A 109 -0.49 -4.40 -8.46
CA GLN A 109 0.08 -5.72 -8.23
C GLN A 109 0.45 -5.85 -6.75
N TRP A 110 0.11 -6.99 -6.17
CA TRP A 110 0.39 -7.30 -4.77
C TRP A 110 1.40 -8.44 -4.67
N GLU A 111 2.26 -8.37 -3.68
CA GLU A 111 3.28 -9.38 -3.41
C GLU A 111 3.31 -9.69 -1.92
N VAL A 112 3.34 -10.98 -1.58
CA VAL A 112 3.50 -11.46 -0.22
C VAL A 112 4.85 -12.14 -0.09
N LEU A 113 5.64 -11.70 0.88
CA LEU A 113 6.91 -12.33 1.22
C LEU A 113 6.82 -12.97 2.62
N THR A 114 7.25 -14.21 2.71
CA THR A 114 7.33 -14.98 3.95
C THR A 114 8.79 -15.37 4.23
N LYS A 115 9.11 -15.59 5.50
CA LYS A 115 10.35 -16.25 5.91
C LYS A 115 10.06 -17.72 6.20
#